data_AF-A0A6A4HP21-F1
#
_entry.id   AF-A0A6A4HP21-F1
#
_cell.length_a   1.000
_cell.length_b   1.000
_cell.length_c   1.000
_cell.angle_alpha   90.00
_cell.angle_beta   90.00
_cell.angle_gamma   90.00
#
_symmetry.space_group_name_H-M   'P 1'
#
loop_
_entity.id
_entity.type
_entity.pdbx_description
1 polymer ?
#
loop_
_entity_poly.entity_id
_entity_poly.type
_entity_poly.pdbx_seq_one_letter_code
_entity_poly.pdbx_strand_id
1 'polypeptide(L)'
;MIIDKVPEDAPPAYEDSQPSGSHLISSAYPFTSSQSQSHISPPISPGSPSFSSKGKGKAPVASSWWSFGTSQTTREIRTTVLGLVRDLVKMKSGNAIAAQSILESCAEACSGNSLSLSSLLQEKSIESHTPLYWAIVNRPSENSDEGLNGTSDLLTTLLSYTAPLSPDVLAEVRQACLIRDDQLLFQRFRLSPEFASLSGTDEMLLGESMIPDDVTVENLVGDEGAFAVNFRMPHFQKRMKVSNEVAVEFIARGRLWHLTLCVVTKRQRRTGHLPPGSWCITLSIRENSPPTWIDSRILFPDASFNGEDAGSPREESSYMFSGIMGDRKKPTISLRVQSDSELCSIDQRHNHHRQTQIVVPLDSVHLGSSLQHSGSSYIGADESLSGRLEARLTKPQAECIIC
;
A
#
# COMPACT_ATOMS: atom_id res chain seq x y z
N MET A 1 -50.65 -38.95 -2.01
CA MET A 1 -50.03 -39.97 -1.15
C MET A 1 -48.59 -40.13 -1.60
N ILE A 2 -47.68 -39.34 -1.02
CA ILE A 2 -46.24 -39.44 -1.21
C ILE A 2 -45.69 -39.55 0.22
N ILE A 3 -44.98 -40.63 0.49
CA ILE A 3 -44.50 -41.03 1.81
C ILE A 3 -43.11 -40.42 2.01
N ASP A 4 -43.00 -39.54 3.01
CA ASP A 4 -41.75 -39.04 3.55
C ASP A 4 -40.91 -40.20 4.13
N LYS A 5 -39.64 -40.26 3.72
CA LYS A 5 -38.61 -41.08 4.38
C LYS A 5 -37.54 -40.13 4.92
N VAL A 6 -37.58 -39.91 6.23
CA VAL A 6 -36.47 -39.32 7.00
C VAL A 6 -35.44 -40.42 7.25
N PRO A 7 -34.14 -40.21 7.01
CA PRO A 7 -33.09 -41.04 7.59
C PRO A 7 -32.72 -40.51 8.99
N GLU A 8 -33.04 -41.30 10.01
CA GLU A 8 -32.32 -41.32 11.28
C GLU A 8 -30.92 -41.90 11.03
N ASP A 9 -29.88 -41.09 11.20
CA ASP A 9 -28.61 -41.57 11.77
C ASP A 9 -27.74 -40.38 12.17
N ALA A 10 -27.72 -40.05 13.46
CA ALA A 10 -26.75 -39.12 14.03
C ALA A 10 -25.91 -39.87 15.08
N PRO A 11 -24.57 -39.86 14.98
CA PRO A 11 -23.71 -40.53 15.96
C PRO A 11 -23.70 -39.79 17.31
N PRO A 12 -23.34 -40.49 18.41
CA PRO A 12 -23.38 -39.94 19.75
C PRO A 12 -22.37 -38.81 19.97
N ALA A 13 -22.78 -37.80 20.74
CA ALA A 13 -21.92 -36.71 21.19
C ALA A 13 -20.83 -37.24 22.13
N TYR A 14 -19.57 -36.92 21.85
CA TYR A 14 -18.46 -37.15 22.76
C TYR A 14 -18.40 -36.02 23.81
N GLU A 15 -18.30 -36.42 25.08
CA GLU A 15 -18.05 -35.56 26.22
C GLU A 15 -16.62 -34.98 26.15
N ASP A 16 -16.51 -33.65 26.13
CA ASP A 16 -15.23 -32.95 26.26
C ASP A 16 -14.83 -32.86 27.74
N SER A 17 -13.76 -33.56 28.08
CA SER A 17 -13.06 -33.43 29.36
C SER A 17 -12.21 -32.16 29.41
N GLN A 18 -12.60 -31.22 30.29
CA GLN A 18 -11.76 -30.07 30.69
C GLN A 18 -10.51 -30.51 31.47
N PRO A 19 -9.36 -29.87 31.25
CA PRO A 19 -8.33 -29.75 32.28
C PRO A 19 -8.26 -28.32 32.84
N SER A 20 -8.64 -28.22 34.12
CA SER A 20 -8.22 -27.17 35.05
C SER A 20 -6.70 -27.21 35.23
N GLY A 21 -6.04 -26.05 35.23
CA GLY A 21 -4.59 -25.98 35.45
C GLY A 21 -4.05 -24.57 35.58
N SER A 22 -4.42 -23.89 36.66
CA SER A 22 -3.85 -22.64 37.15
C SER A 22 -2.36 -22.79 37.53
N HIS A 23 -1.48 -21.94 37.03
CA HIS A 23 -0.25 -21.55 37.74
C HIS A 23 0.17 -20.11 37.38
N LEU A 24 -0.13 -19.19 38.29
CA LEU A 24 0.50 -17.88 38.39
C LEU A 24 1.89 -18.07 38.99
N ILE A 25 2.94 -17.77 38.22
CA ILE A 25 4.28 -17.56 38.77
C ILE A 25 4.73 -16.15 38.43
N SER A 26 4.70 -15.35 39.48
CA SER A 26 5.38 -14.08 39.66
C SER A 26 6.89 -14.24 39.47
N SER A 27 7.51 -13.46 38.59
CA SER A 27 8.93 -13.16 38.66
C SER A 27 9.16 -11.65 38.53
N ALA A 28 9.49 -11.06 39.68
CA ALA A 28 10.09 -9.76 39.79
C ALA A 28 11.54 -9.84 39.29
N TYR A 29 11.92 -8.95 38.37
CA TYR A 29 13.32 -8.75 38.02
C TYR A 29 13.78 -7.34 38.45
N PRO A 30 15.00 -7.23 39.01
CA PRO A 30 15.52 -5.99 39.54
C PRO A 30 16.12 -5.09 38.45
N PHE A 31 15.85 -3.79 38.58
CA PHE A 31 16.55 -2.72 37.88
C PHE A 31 18.05 -2.76 38.20
N THR A 32 18.90 -2.85 37.17
CA THR A 32 20.33 -2.53 37.25
C THR A 32 20.63 -1.38 36.30
N SER A 33 20.78 -0.21 36.89
CA SER A 33 21.28 1.01 36.26
C SER A 33 22.77 0.88 35.97
N SER A 34 23.15 0.83 34.69
CA SER A 34 24.55 0.94 34.25
C SER A 34 24.75 2.25 33.51
N GLN A 35 25.48 3.16 34.15
CA GLN A 35 26.05 4.36 33.55
C GLN A 35 27.13 3.94 32.56
N SER A 36 27.04 4.39 31.31
CA SER A 36 28.14 4.33 30.34
C SER A 36 28.44 5.74 29.84
N GLN A 37 29.59 6.25 30.27
CA GLN A 37 30.24 7.45 29.78
C GLN A 37 30.72 7.22 28.34
N SER A 38 30.25 8.03 27.40
CA SER A 38 30.76 8.04 26.03
C SER A 38 31.85 9.11 25.89
N HIS A 39 33.09 8.67 25.75
CA HIS A 39 34.20 9.51 25.29
C HIS A 39 34.07 9.79 23.79
N ILE A 40 34.03 11.07 23.44
CA ILE A 40 34.04 11.58 22.08
C ILE A 40 35.49 11.57 21.57
N SER A 41 35.73 10.88 20.45
CA SER A 41 36.97 11.02 19.66
C SER A 41 36.61 11.51 18.24
N PRO A 42 37.40 12.42 17.64
CA PRO A 42 37.14 12.96 16.31
C PRO A 42 37.62 12.02 15.18
N PRO A 43 36.96 12.03 14.01
CA PRO A 43 37.43 11.25 12.85
C PRO A 43 38.55 11.98 12.10
N ILE A 44 39.69 11.30 11.96
CA ILE A 44 40.79 11.65 11.06
C ILE A 44 40.42 11.17 9.65
N SER A 45 40.47 12.08 8.68
CA SER A 45 40.24 11.79 7.26
C SER A 45 41.50 11.23 6.61
N PRO A 46 41.46 10.10 5.87
CA PRO A 46 42.54 9.71 4.97
C PRO A 46 42.31 10.27 3.57
N GLY A 47 43.36 10.92 3.05
CA GLY A 47 43.40 11.55 1.74
C GLY A 47 43.32 10.57 0.56
N SER A 48 42.80 11.09 -0.54
CA SER A 48 42.65 10.40 -1.82
C SER A 48 44.00 10.29 -2.56
N PRO A 49 44.37 9.12 -3.10
CA PRO A 49 45.37 9.04 -4.15
C PRO A 49 44.71 9.19 -5.53
N SER A 50 45.10 10.23 -6.25
CA SER A 50 44.86 10.42 -7.67
C SER A 50 45.73 9.45 -8.47
N PHE A 51 45.12 8.54 -9.24
CA PHE A 51 45.82 7.76 -10.26
C PHE A 51 45.23 8.03 -11.65
N SER A 52 46.01 8.72 -12.47
CA SER A 52 45.86 8.75 -13.92
C SER A 52 46.51 7.49 -14.50
N SER A 53 45.79 6.70 -15.30
CA SER A 53 46.43 5.87 -16.32
C SER A 53 45.52 5.66 -17.53
N LYS A 54 46.02 6.06 -18.69
CA LYS A 54 45.52 5.68 -20.01
C LYS A 54 46.06 4.29 -20.32
N GLY A 55 45.19 3.29 -20.36
CA GLY A 55 45.54 1.94 -20.80
C GLY A 55 44.45 1.35 -21.69
N LYS A 56 44.75 1.19 -22.99
CA LYS A 56 44.00 0.31 -23.90
C LYS A 56 44.30 -1.12 -23.48
N GLY A 57 43.31 -1.85 -22.98
CA GLY A 57 43.46 -3.22 -22.50
C GLY A 57 42.16 -4.02 -22.62
N LYS A 58 42.32 -5.29 -22.92
CA LYS A 58 41.32 -6.29 -23.33
C LYS A 58 40.19 -6.47 -22.30
N ALA A 59 39.03 -6.89 -22.82
CA ALA A 59 37.79 -7.13 -22.08
C ALA A 59 38.01 -7.97 -20.80
N PRO A 60 37.53 -7.51 -19.63
CA PRO A 60 37.52 -8.32 -18.42
C PRO A 60 36.32 -9.26 -18.48
N VAL A 61 36.60 -10.56 -18.48
CA VAL A 61 35.65 -11.60 -18.10
C VAL A 61 35.31 -11.34 -16.63
N ALA A 62 34.09 -10.88 -16.36
CA ALA A 62 33.62 -10.51 -15.03
C ALA A 62 33.57 -11.72 -14.09
N SER A 63 34.65 -11.90 -13.33
CA SER A 63 34.71 -12.18 -11.90
C SER A 63 33.46 -12.79 -11.23
N SER A 64 33.37 -14.12 -11.23
CA SER A 64 32.63 -14.93 -10.24
C SER A 64 33.56 -15.32 -9.07
N TRP A 65 34.12 -14.33 -8.37
CA TRP A 65 35.27 -14.53 -7.46
C TRP A 65 34.93 -14.51 -5.94
N TRP A 66 33.67 -14.32 -5.55
CA TRP A 66 33.25 -14.33 -4.13
C TRP A 66 32.35 -15.52 -3.75
N SER A 67 32.76 -16.75 -4.09
CA SER A 67 32.10 -17.99 -3.60
C SER A 67 33.05 -18.85 -2.75
N PHE A 68 33.94 -18.22 -1.99
CA PHE A 68 34.73 -18.90 -0.98
C PHE A 68 33.91 -19.06 0.30
N GLY A 69 33.34 -20.26 0.51
CA GLY A 69 33.17 -20.77 1.87
C GLY A 69 31.76 -20.93 2.45
N THR A 70 30.68 -20.95 1.67
CA THR A 70 29.43 -21.52 2.22
C THR A 70 29.60 -23.02 2.37
N SER A 71 29.46 -23.53 3.59
CA SER A 71 29.55 -24.97 3.86
C SER A 71 28.53 -25.71 2.97
N GLN A 72 28.86 -26.93 2.56
CA GLN A 72 27.94 -27.76 1.78
C GLN A 72 26.56 -27.86 2.48
N THR A 73 26.59 -27.97 3.81
CA THR A 73 25.42 -27.96 4.69
C THR A 73 24.55 -26.72 4.50
N THR A 74 25.13 -25.52 4.46
CA THR A 74 24.38 -24.27 4.23
C THR A 74 23.65 -24.28 2.88
N ARG A 75 24.25 -24.84 1.83
CA ARG A 75 23.62 -24.92 0.50
C ARG A 75 22.46 -25.94 0.47
N GLU A 76 22.63 -27.07 1.13
CA GLU A 76 21.60 -28.11 1.25
C GLU A 76 20.40 -27.59 2.03
N ILE A 77 20.63 -26.89 3.15
CA ILE A 77 19.57 -26.30 3.96
C ILE A 77 18.82 -25.22 3.18
N ARG A 78 19.54 -24.31 2.52
CA ARG A 78 18.93 -23.31 1.65
C ARG A 78 18.04 -23.94 0.58
N THR A 79 18.52 -24.97 -0.09
CA THR A 79 17.77 -25.68 -1.14
C THR A 79 16.52 -26.34 -0.56
N THR A 80 16.64 -26.95 0.62
CA THR A 80 15.54 -27.60 1.34
C THR A 80 14.47 -26.58 1.75
N VAL A 81 14.87 -25.48 2.38
CA VAL A 81 13.96 -24.40 2.81
C VAL A 81 13.21 -23.81 1.61
N LEU A 82 13.92 -23.48 0.53
CA LEU A 82 13.26 -22.96 -0.69
C LEU A 82 12.33 -23.98 -1.35
N GLY A 83 12.64 -25.28 -1.26
CA GLY A 83 11.77 -26.37 -1.70
C GLY A 83 10.47 -26.42 -0.87
N LEU A 84 10.58 -26.42 0.45
CA LEU A 84 9.43 -26.43 1.36
C LEU A 84 8.54 -25.20 1.18
N VAL A 85 9.15 -24.01 1.09
CA VAL A 85 8.41 -22.75 0.86
C VAL A 85 7.68 -22.79 -0.49
N ARG A 86 8.31 -23.34 -1.54
CA ARG A 86 7.65 -23.51 -2.84
C ARG A 86 6.44 -24.43 -2.75
N ASP A 87 6.56 -25.53 -2.01
CA ASP A 87 5.46 -26.49 -1.84
C ASP A 87 4.32 -25.86 -1.05
N LEU A 88 4.62 -25.12 0.03
CA LEU A 88 3.63 -24.35 0.81
C LEU A 88 2.81 -23.41 -0.07
N VAL A 89 3.47 -22.63 -0.93
CA VAL A 89 2.79 -21.63 -1.78
C VAL A 89 1.98 -22.26 -2.92
N LYS A 90 2.27 -23.52 -3.28
CA LYS A 90 1.46 -24.28 -4.23
C LYS A 90 0.19 -24.88 -3.61
N MET A 91 0.11 -25.00 -2.29
CA MET A 91 -1.06 -25.52 -1.59
C MET A 91 -2.17 -24.46 -1.58
N LYS A 92 -3.18 -24.61 -2.45
CA LYS A 92 -4.30 -23.65 -2.59
C LYS A 92 -5.19 -23.50 -1.36
N SER A 93 -5.18 -24.48 -0.46
CA SER A 93 -6.01 -24.54 0.75
C SER A 93 -5.18 -25.09 1.92
N GLY A 94 -4.02 -24.47 2.15
CA GLY A 94 -3.11 -24.89 3.21
C GLY A 94 -3.70 -24.65 4.60
N ASN A 95 -3.54 -25.63 5.50
CA ASN A 95 -3.75 -25.43 6.92
C ASN A 95 -2.73 -24.39 7.42
N ALA A 96 -3.19 -23.19 7.77
CA ALA A 96 -2.37 -22.09 8.28
C ALA A 96 -1.41 -22.53 9.40
N ILE A 97 -1.88 -23.40 10.29
CA ILE A 97 -1.10 -23.91 11.43
C ILE A 97 0.06 -24.77 10.94
N ALA A 98 -0.16 -25.61 9.92
CA ALA A 98 0.89 -26.42 9.34
C ALA A 98 1.93 -25.56 8.62
N ALA A 99 1.48 -24.52 7.88
CA ALA A 99 2.38 -23.57 7.24
C ALA A 99 3.25 -22.82 8.27
N GLN A 100 2.65 -22.37 9.38
CA GLN A 100 3.38 -21.73 10.47
C GLN A 100 4.43 -22.65 11.08
N SER A 101 4.08 -23.89 11.41
CA SER A 101 5.03 -24.86 11.97
C SER A 101 6.19 -25.17 11.01
N ILE A 102 5.92 -25.28 9.70
CA ILE A 102 6.96 -25.49 8.69
C ILE A 102 7.89 -24.28 8.60
N LEU A 103 7.35 -23.06 8.59
CA LEU A 103 8.14 -21.82 8.52
C LEU A 103 8.97 -21.60 9.79
N GLU A 104 8.43 -21.93 10.96
CA GLU A 104 9.16 -21.92 12.24
C GLU A 104 10.34 -22.90 12.20
N SER A 105 10.12 -24.14 11.75
CA SER A 105 11.20 -25.12 11.57
C SER A 105 12.25 -24.65 10.56
N CYS A 106 11.83 -24.00 9.47
CA CYS A 106 12.76 -23.38 8.51
C CYS A 106 13.58 -22.25 9.16
N ALA A 107 12.97 -21.44 10.02
CA ALA A 107 13.63 -20.35 10.72
C ALA A 107 14.71 -20.88 11.69
N GLU A 108 14.38 -21.91 12.46
CA GLU A 108 15.32 -22.59 13.35
C GLU A 108 16.49 -23.19 12.57
N ALA A 109 16.22 -23.94 11.49
CA ALA A 109 17.25 -24.52 10.64
C ALA A 109 18.18 -23.47 10.01
N CYS A 110 17.61 -22.33 9.58
CA CYS A 110 18.38 -21.21 9.05
C CYS A 110 19.28 -20.58 10.12
N SER A 111 18.74 -20.31 11.31
CA SER A 111 19.49 -19.68 12.39
C SER A 111 20.67 -20.54 12.87
N GLY A 112 20.49 -21.87 12.94
CA GLY A 112 21.56 -22.81 13.27
C GLY A 112 22.70 -22.89 12.23
N ASN A 113 22.51 -22.33 11.03
CA ASN A 113 23.45 -22.43 9.91
C ASN A 113 23.83 -21.07 9.32
N SER A 114 23.67 -20.00 10.11
CA SER A 114 24.00 -18.62 9.72
C SER A 114 23.30 -18.14 8.45
N LEU A 115 22.08 -18.62 8.22
CA LEU A 115 21.19 -18.14 7.16
C LEU A 115 20.10 -17.24 7.73
N SER A 116 19.67 -16.25 6.96
CA SER A 116 18.50 -15.45 7.28
C SER A 116 17.30 -15.96 6.49
N LEU A 117 16.27 -16.46 7.19
CA LEU A 117 15.02 -16.90 6.54
C LEU A 117 14.37 -15.73 5.77
N SER A 118 14.36 -14.52 6.35
CA SER A 118 13.85 -13.32 5.68
C SER A 118 14.55 -13.10 4.33
N SER A 119 15.89 -13.21 4.29
CA SER A 119 16.65 -13.08 3.04
C SER A 119 16.22 -14.14 2.01
N LEU A 120 16.06 -15.41 2.43
CA LEU A 120 15.60 -16.48 1.53
C LEU A 120 14.18 -16.26 1.00
N LEU A 121 13.26 -15.77 1.83
CA LEU A 121 11.87 -15.50 1.44
C LEU A 121 11.75 -14.31 0.48
N GLN A 122 12.74 -13.43 0.43
CA GLN A 122 12.80 -12.31 -0.51
C GLN A 122 13.43 -12.69 -1.86
N GLU A 123 13.98 -13.91 -2.00
CA GLU A 123 14.59 -14.35 -3.24
C GLU A 123 13.56 -14.77 -4.29
N LYS A 124 13.87 -14.46 -5.55
CA LYS A 124 13.11 -14.86 -6.74
C LYS A 124 13.31 -16.34 -7.07
N SER A 125 12.90 -17.22 -6.16
CA SER A 125 13.21 -18.66 -6.13
C SER A 125 12.14 -19.55 -6.81
N ILE A 126 10.98 -18.97 -7.18
CA ILE A 126 9.88 -19.69 -7.80
C ILE A 126 9.52 -18.96 -9.09
N GLU A 127 9.91 -19.53 -10.24
CA GLU A 127 9.56 -18.99 -11.57
C GLU A 127 9.90 -17.49 -11.72
N SER A 128 11.08 -17.09 -11.25
CA SER A 128 11.57 -15.69 -11.28
C SER A 128 10.79 -14.70 -10.41
N HIS A 129 9.93 -15.19 -9.51
CA HIS A 129 9.19 -14.40 -8.54
C HIS A 129 9.44 -14.88 -7.11
N THR A 130 9.03 -14.06 -6.14
CA THR A 130 9.18 -14.37 -4.70
C THR A 130 8.07 -15.30 -4.22
N PRO A 131 8.29 -16.05 -3.12
CA PRO A 131 7.22 -16.76 -2.42
C PRO A 131 6.00 -15.88 -2.07
N LEU A 132 6.22 -14.63 -1.65
CA LEU A 132 5.14 -13.69 -1.33
C LEU A 132 4.28 -13.34 -2.56
N TYR A 133 4.91 -13.11 -3.72
CA TYR A 133 4.20 -12.88 -4.98
C TYR A 133 3.23 -14.03 -5.27
N TRP A 134 3.73 -15.27 -5.22
CA TRP A 134 2.92 -16.44 -5.52
C TRP A 134 1.85 -16.72 -4.46
N ALA A 135 2.11 -16.43 -3.19
CA ALA A 135 1.11 -16.54 -2.13
C ALA A 135 -0.08 -15.60 -2.38
N ILE A 136 0.18 -14.38 -2.88
CA ILE A 136 -0.87 -13.44 -3.28
C ILE A 136 -1.58 -13.95 -4.53
N VAL A 137 -0.86 -14.33 -5.59
CA VAL A 137 -1.47 -14.79 -6.86
C VAL A 137 -2.34 -16.03 -6.67
N ASN A 138 -1.92 -16.98 -5.84
CA ASN A 138 -2.61 -18.26 -5.64
C ASN A 138 -3.72 -18.21 -4.57
N ARG A 139 -3.85 -17.11 -3.82
CA ARG A 139 -4.85 -17.02 -2.75
C ARG A 139 -6.28 -17.22 -3.32
N PRO A 140 -7.20 -17.89 -2.60
CA PRO A 140 -8.61 -17.98 -3.04
C PRO A 140 -9.27 -16.60 -3.18
N SER A 141 -10.32 -16.47 -4.01
CA SER A 141 -11.09 -15.22 -4.08
C SER A 141 -12.05 -15.12 -2.88
N GLU A 142 -12.07 -13.96 -2.22
CA GLU A 142 -12.89 -13.72 -1.01
C GLU A 142 -14.41 -13.80 -1.25
N ASN A 143 -14.87 -13.77 -2.51
CA ASN A 143 -16.30 -13.89 -2.87
C ASN A 143 -16.89 -15.29 -2.66
N SER A 144 -16.11 -16.22 -2.13
CA SER A 144 -16.60 -17.56 -1.77
C SER A 144 -17.17 -17.44 -0.36
N ASP A 145 -18.49 -17.49 -0.18
CA ASP A 145 -19.23 -17.35 1.09
C ASP A 145 -18.76 -18.25 2.25
N GLU A 146 -17.77 -19.11 2.02
CA GLU A 146 -17.10 -19.93 3.03
C GLU A 146 -15.92 -19.18 3.68
N GLY A 147 -16.17 -18.45 4.76
CA GLY A 147 -15.12 -18.27 5.78
C GLY A 147 -14.88 -16.85 6.31
N LEU A 148 -15.84 -16.34 7.09
CA LEU A 148 -15.59 -15.29 8.10
C LEU A 148 -14.72 -15.78 9.29
N ASN A 149 -14.27 -17.03 9.28
CA ASN A 149 -13.40 -17.57 10.32
C ASN A 149 -11.96 -17.20 9.98
N GLY A 150 -11.45 -16.19 10.67
CA GLY A 150 -10.12 -15.58 10.53
C GLY A 150 -8.93 -16.52 10.77
N THR A 151 -8.82 -17.59 9.98
CA THR A 151 -7.60 -18.38 9.89
C THR A 151 -6.51 -17.49 9.30
N SER A 152 -5.47 -17.25 10.10
CA SER A 152 -4.23 -16.60 9.68
C SER A 152 -3.85 -17.06 8.27
N ASP A 153 -3.97 -16.18 7.27
CA ASP A 153 -3.64 -16.55 5.90
C ASP A 153 -2.15 -16.91 5.83
N LEU A 154 -1.79 -17.91 5.01
CA LEU A 154 -0.40 -18.26 4.70
C LEU A 154 0.42 -17.00 4.40
N LEU A 155 -0.21 -16.05 3.72
CA LEU A 155 0.34 -14.74 3.41
C LEU A 155 0.78 -13.97 4.67
N THR A 156 -0.09 -13.81 5.67
CA THR A 156 0.24 -13.13 6.93
C THR A 156 1.42 -13.79 7.63
N THR A 157 1.45 -15.13 7.62
CA THR A 157 2.54 -15.91 8.20
C THR A 157 3.85 -15.70 7.45
N LEU A 158 3.83 -15.70 6.11
CA LEU A 158 5.03 -15.41 5.31
C LEU A 158 5.55 -13.98 5.58
N LEU A 159 4.66 -12.99 5.69
CA LEU A 159 5.04 -11.61 5.95
C LEU A 159 5.80 -11.44 7.26
N SER A 160 5.35 -12.09 8.34
CA SER A 160 6.00 -11.97 9.65
C SER A 160 7.45 -12.48 9.64
N TYR A 161 7.77 -13.45 8.77
CA TYR A 161 9.15 -13.93 8.59
C TYR A 161 9.94 -13.17 7.53
N THR A 162 9.28 -12.38 6.67
CA THR A 162 9.93 -11.67 5.57
C THR A 162 10.34 -10.25 5.94
N ALA A 163 9.68 -9.62 6.93
CA ALA A 163 9.98 -8.26 7.36
C ALA A 163 11.43 -8.06 7.84
N PRO A 164 12.09 -6.92 7.54
CA PRO A 164 11.60 -5.82 6.69
C PRO A 164 11.68 -6.16 5.19
N LEU A 165 10.70 -5.69 4.42
CA LEU A 165 10.65 -5.94 2.97
C LEU A 165 11.60 -5.01 2.21
N SER A 166 12.37 -5.57 1.28
CA SER A 166 13.14 -4.76 0.34
C SER A 166 12.21 -4.07 -0.69
N PRO A 167 12.63 -2.93 -1.26
CA PRO A 167 11.85 -2.22 -2.28
C PRO A 167 11.48 -3.09 -3.48
N ASP A 168 12.36 -4.01 -3.89
CA ASP A 168 12.12 -4.93 -5.01
C ASP A 168 10.99 -5.92 -4.68
N VAL A 169 10.94 -6.42 -3.44
CA VAL A 169 9.87 -7.33 -2.99
C VAL A 169 8.54 -6.57 -2.84
N LEU A 170 8.58 -5.30 -2.43
CA LEU A 170 7.38 -4.44 -2.40
C LEU A 170 6.81 -4.22 -3.82
N ALA A 171 7.67 -4.03 -4.82
CA ALA A 171 7.24 -3.93 -6.22
C ALA A 171 6.59 -5.24 -6.71
N GLU A 172 7.12 -6.41 -6.31
CA GLU A 172 6.53 -7.71 -6.61
C GLU A 172 5.17 -7.91 -5.92
N VAL A 173 5.03 -7.51 -4.66
CA VAL A 173 3.74 -7.57 -3.95
C VAL A 173 2.70 -6.68 -4.62
N ARG A 174 3.07 -5.45 -5.00
CA ARG A 174 2.23 -4.55 -5.80
C ARG A 174 1.81 -5.20 -7.11
N GLN A 175 2.74 -5.82 -7.82
CA GLN A 175 2.48 -6.52 -9.07
C GLN A 175 1.50 -7.69 -8.88
N ALA A 176 1.66 -8.48 -7.82
CA ALA A 176 0.77 -9.60 -7.53
C ALA A 176 -0.67 -9.11 -7.23
N CYS A 177 -0.81 -8.06 -6.43
CA CYS A 177 -2.11 -7.44 -6.16
C CYS A 177 -2.75 -6.90 -7.44
N LEU A 178 -1.94 -6.28 -8.30
CA LEU A 178 -2.37 -5.74 -9.58
C LEU A 178 -2.90 -6.82 -10.54
N ILE A 179 -2.21 -7.95 -10.63
CA ILE A 179 -2.63 -9.11 -11.46
C ILE A 179 -3.98 -9.65 -11.00
N ARG A 180 -4.25 -9.58 -9.70
CA ARG A 180 -5.51 -10.03 -9.10
C ARG A 180 -6.62 -8.98 -9.08
N ASP A 181 -6.31 -7.73 -9.39
CA ASP A 181 -7.20 -6.57 -9.18
C ASP A 181 -7.73 -6.51 -7.72
N ASP A 182 -6.93 -6.96 -6.75
CA ASP A 182 -7.33 -7.06 -5.33
C ASP A 182 -6.94 -5.79 -4.55
N GLN A 183 -7.81 -4.78 -4.66
CA GLN A 183 -7.64 -3.51 -3.97
C GLN A 183 -7.69 -3.63 -2.44
N LEU A 184 -8.53 -4.53 -1.88
CA LEU A 184 -8.68 -4.66 -0.43
C LEU A 184 -7.44 -5.25 0.20
N LEU A 185 -6.84 -6.26 -0.44
CA LEU A 185 -5.56 -6.81 0.01
C LEU A 185 -4.44 -5.78 -0.14
N PHE A 186 -4.41 -5.03 -1.24
CA PHE A 186 -3.43 -3.97 -1.44
C PHE A 186 -3.51 -2.89 -0.35
N GLN A 187 -4.72 -2.44 0.02
CA GLN A 187 -4.86 -1.49 1.14
C GLN A 187 -4.43 -2.12 2.47
N ARG A 188 -4.81 -3.39 2.76
CA ARG A 188 -4.33 -4.09 3.96
C ARG A 188 -2.80 -4.09 4.08
N PHE A 189 -2.10 -4.32 2.96
CA PHE A 189 -0.65 -4.19 2.95
C PHE A 189 -0.20 -2.77 3.25
N ARG A 190 -0.78 -1.73 2.64
CA ARG A 190 -0.42 -0.33 2.94
C ARG A 190 -0.63 0.07 4.41
N LEU A 191 -1.55 -0.59 5.11
CA LEU A 191 -1.80 -0.37 6.54
C LEU A 191 -0.80 -1.10 7.45
N SER A 192 -0.07 -2.08 6.93
CA SER A 192 0.89 -2.86 7.70
C SER A 192 2.23 -2.10 7.81
N PRO A 193 2.79 -1.96 9.02
CA PRO A 193 4.04 -1.24 9.25
C PRO A 193 5.23 -1.85 8.50
N GLU A 194 5.16 -3.15 8.19
CA GLU A 194 6.17 -3.87 7.41
C GLU A 194 6.22 -3.43 5.93
N PHE A 195 5.16 -2.82 5.41
CA PHE A 195 5.00 -2.41 4.01
C PHE A 195 5.13 -0.90 3.79
N ALA A 196 4.58 -0.12 4.71
CA ALA A 196 4.56 1.33 4.62
C ALA A 196 5.35 1.90 5.80
N SER A 197 6.65 1.60 5.85
CA SER A 197 7.55 2.28 6.77
C SER A 197 7.43 3.77 6.50
N LEU A 198 6.84 4.51 7.45
CA LEU A 198 6.69 5.94 7.34
C LEU A 198 8.08 6.56 7.10
N SER A 199 8.12 7.66 6.35
CA SER A 199 9.33 8.46 6.34
C SER A 199 9.64 8.82 7.79
N GLY A 200 10.87 8.61 8.27
CA GLY A 200 11.22 8.93 9.65
C GLY A 200 10.97 10.41 10.00
N THR A 201 10.87 11.29 8.98
CA THR A 201 10.44 12.68 9.16
C THR A 201 8.95 12.79 9.50
N ASP A 202 8.10 12.01 8.82
CA ASP A 202 6.65 11.98 9.07
C ASP A 202 6.36 11.32 10.41
N GLU A 203 7.05 10.22 10.74
CA GLU A 203 6.95 9.55 12.04
C GLU A 203 7.34 10.49 13.19
N MET A 204 8.46 11.22 13.06
CA MET A 204 8.91 12.17 14.08
C MET A 204 7.95 13.35 14.26
N LEU A 205 7.30 13.83 13.19
CA LEU A 205 6.51 15.07 13.21
C LEU A 205 5.02 14.85 13.42
N LEU A 206 4.49 13.69 13.02
CA LEU A 206 3.10 13.30 13.21
C LEU A 206 2.93 12.39 14.44
N GLY A 207 4.03 11.85 14.96
CA GLY A 207 4.06 10.94 16.11
C GLY A 207 3.69 9.50 15.75
N GLU A 208 3.71 8.63 16.75
CA GLU A 208 3.32 7.22 16.63
C GLU A 208 1.84 7.01 16.24
N SER A 209 1.02 8.07 16.30
CA SER A 209 -0.42 8.03 16.03
C SER A 209 -0.79 8.41 14.59
N MET A 210 0.06 8.14 13.59
CA MET A 210 -0.31 8.43 12.20
C MET A 210 -1.45 7.52 11.77
N ILE A 211 -2.65 8.09 11.67
CA ILE A 211 -3.81 7.39 11.12
C ILE A 211 -3.56 7.16 9.62
N PRO A 212 -3.65 5.91 9.15
CA PRO A 212 -3.45 5.61 7.74
C PRO A 212 -4.48 6.29 6.83
N ASP A 213 -4.11 6.48 5.57
CA ASP A 213 -5.02 6.97 4.54
C ASP A 213 -6.09 5.92 4.23
N ASP A 214 -7.36 6.34 4.15
CA ASP A 214 -8.47 5.48 3.79
C ASP A 214 -8.79 5.63 2.30
N VAL A 215 -8.93 4.52 1.57
CA VAL A 215 -9.16 4.50 0.13
C VAL A 215 -10.10 3.36 -0.25
N THR A 216 -11.25 3.74 -0.80
CA THR A 216 -12.26 2.80 -1.33
C THR A 216 -12.40 2.99 -2.84
N VAL A 217 -12.46 1.88 -3.59
CA VAL A 217 -12.57 1.89 -5.05
C VAL A 217 -13.90 1.25 -5.44
N GLU A 218 -14.66 1.96 -6.25
CA GLU A 218 -15.95 1.54 -6.79
C GLU A 218 -15.83 1.37 -8.31
N ASN A 219 -15.94 0.14 -8.81
CA ASN A 219 -16.05 -0.12 -10.24
C ASN A 219 -17.50 0.11 -10.69
N LEU A 220 -17.73 1.10 -11.56
CA LEU A 220 -19.09 1.45 -12.00
C LEU A 220 -19.63 0.39 -12.97
N VAL A 221 -20.84 -0.10 -12.69
CA VAL A 221 -21.51 -1.13 -13.50
C VAL A 221 -22.05 -0.52 -14.79
N GLY A 222 -21.84 -1.21 -15.92
CA GLY A 222 -22.39 -0.82 -17.22
C GLY A 222 -21.55 0.17 -18.04
N ASP A 223 -20.40 0.61 -17.50
CA ASP A 223 -19.49 1.53 -18.20
C ASP A 223 -18.07 0.95 -18.20
N GLU A 224 -17.65 0.46 -19.37
CA GLU A 224 -16.35 -0.19 -19.55
C GLU A 224 -15.21 0.78 -19.20
N GLY A 225 -14.48 0.45 -18.13
CA GLY A 225 -13.34 1.24 -17.69
C GLY A 225 -13.69 2.45 -16.81
N ALA A 226 -14.94 2.66 -16.41
CA ALA A 226 -15.28 3.69 -15.44
C ALA A 226 -15.14 3.21 -13.99
N PHE A 227 -14.63 4.07 -13.13
CA PHE A 227 -14.46 3.80 -11.71
C PHE A 227 -14.50 5.10 -10.91
N ALA A 228 -14.82 4.97 -9.62
CA ALA A 228 -14.70 6.05 -8.65
C ALA A 228 -13.80 5.61 -7.50
N VAL A 229 -13.12 6.57 -6.90
CA VAL A 229 -12.26 6.34 -5.73
C VAL A 229 -12.58 7.38 -4.69
N ASN A 230 -13.10 6.95 -3.55
CA ASN A 230 -13.24 7.83 -2.40
C ASN A 230 -11.99 7.66 -1.54
N PHE A 231 -11.38 8.78 -1.15
CA PHE A 231 -10.19 8.76 -0.30
C PHE A 231 -10.31 9.77 0.82
N ARG A 232 -9.67 9.46 1.96
CA ARG A 232 -9.55 10.36 3.10
C ARG A 232 -8.10 10.37 3.58
N MET A 233 -7.53 11.56 3.68
CA MET A 233 -6.15 11.82 4.09
C MET A 233 -6.12 12.52 5.46
N PRO A 234 -5.86 11.80 6.56
CA PRO A 234 -5.74 12.39 7.89
C PRO A 234 -4.57 13.37 7.99
N HIS A 235 -4.72 14.38 8.84
CA HIS A 235 -3.69 15.41 9.09
C HIS A 235 -3.16 16.06 7.82
N PHE A 236 -4.01 16.24 6.81
CA PHE A 236 -3.63 16.65 5.46
C PHE A 236 -2.77 17.91 5.46
N GLN A 237 -3.19 18.95 6.16
CA GLN A 237 -2.45 20.22 6.19
C GLN A 237 -1.11 20.12 6.91
N LYS A 238 -1.01 19.29 7.95
CA LYS A 238 0.25 19.06 8.67
C LYS A 238 1.25 18.34 7.77
N ARG A 239 0.81 17.25 7.12
CA ARG A 239 1.62 16.49 6.16
C ARG A 239 2.05 17.36 4.97
N MET A 240 1.15 18.16 4.41
CA MET A 240 1.50 19.11 3.35
C MET A 240 2.55 20.15 3.78
N LYS A 241 2.49 20.67 5.02
CA LYS A 241 3.49 21.63 5.53
C LYS A 241 4.86 21.01 5.77
N VAL A 242 4.89 19.73 6.17
CA VAL A 242 6.09 19.00 6.56
C VAL A 242 6.77 18.37 5.34
N SER A 243 6.04 17.51 4.66
CA SER A 243 6.56 16.63 3.61
C SER A 243 6.47 17.30 2.23
N ASN A 244 5.67 18.38 2.12
CA ASN A 244 5.30 19.02 0.84
C ASN A 244 4.57 18.09 -0.13
N GLU A 245 4.10 16.94 0.35
CA GLU A 245 3.51 15.88 -0.45
C GLU A 245 2.60 15.01 0.42
N VAL A 246 1.42 14.69 -0.10
CA VAL A 246 0.50 13.69 0.45
C VAL A 246 0.02 12.85 -0.72
N ALA A 247 0.14 11.53 -0.61
CA ALA A 247 -0.20 10.64 -1.72
C ALA A 247 -1.01 9.41 -1.27
N VAL A 248 -1.86 8.94 -2.17
CA VAL A 248 -2.56 7.67 -2.05
C VAL A 248 -2.28 6.79 -3.27
N GLU A 249 -2.10 5.50 -3.02
CA GLU A 249 -1.97 4.47 -4.05
C GLU A 249 -3.22 3.58 -4.02
N PHE A 250 -3.73 3.20 -5.19
CA PHE A 250 -4.88 2.31 -5.30
C PHE A 250 -4.87 1.53 -6.62
N ILE A 251 -5.48 0.35 -6.61
CA ILE A 251 -5.70 -0.49 -7.78
C ILE A 251 -7.13 -0.25 -8.28
N ALA A 252 -7.25 0.12 -9.54
CA ALA A 252 -8.54 0.24 -10.20
C ALA A 252 -8.41 -0.14 -11.67
N ARG A 253 -9.29 -1.03 -12.14
CA ARG A 253 -9.36 -1.50 -13.53
C ARG A 253 -8.00 -2.04 -14.03
N GLY A 254 -7.37 -2.89 -13.21
CA GLY A 254 -6.10 -3.54 -13.53
C GLY A 254 -4.92 -2.58 -13.68
N ARG A 255 -4.95 -1.43 -13.00
CA ARG A 255 -3.88 -0.42 -12.98
C ARG A 255 -3.62 0.04 -11.56
N LEU A 256 -2.34 0.20 -11.22
CA LEU A 256 -1.90 0.78 -9.95
C LEU A 256 -1.74 2.29 -10.12
N TRP A 257 -2.66 3.04 -9.56
CA TRP A 257 -2.71 4.49 -9.60
C TRP A 257 -1.97 5.10 -8.42
N HIS A 258 -1.40 6.28 -8.66
CA HIS A 258 -0.78 7.12 -7.65
C HIS A 258 -1.31 8.54 -7.80
N LEU A 259 -2.12 8.95 -6.83
CA LEU A 259 -2.71 10.29 -6.73
C LEU A 259 -1.99 11.05 -5.62
N THR A 260 -1.43 12.20 -5.96
CA THR A 260 -0.59 12.98 -5.07
C THR A 260 -1.04 14.43 -5.06
N LEU A 261 -1.18 15.02 -3.88
CA LEU A 261 -1.23 16.46 -3.68
C LEU A 261 0.16 16.90 -3.22
N CYS A 262 0.77 17.86 -3.90
CA CYS A 262 2.13 18.29 -3.56
C CYS A 262 2.34 19.80 -3.79
N VAL A 263 3.40 20.31 -3.17
CA VAL A 263 3.90 21.67 -3.38
C VAL A 263 5.06 21.61 -4.37
N VAL A 264 4.94 22.32 -5.49
CA VAL A 264 5.96 22.34 -6.53
C VAL A 264 7.27 22.88 -5.96
N THR A 265 8.31 22.05 -5.97
CA THR A 265 9.65 22.43 -5.52
C THR A 265 10.54 22.81 -6.71
N LYS A 266 11.61 23.58 -6.47
CA LYS A 266 12.59 23.97 -7.50
C LYS A 266 13.25 22.78 -8.23
N ARG A 267 13.25 21.59 -7.62
CA ARG A 267 13.85 20.38 -8.18
C ARG A 267 12.94 19.68 -9.19
N GLN A 268 11.64 19.96 -9.14
CA GLN A 268 10.63 19.28 -9.92
C GLN A 268 10.45 19.94 -11.30
N ARG A 269 11.52 19.98 -12.09
CA ARG A 269 11.50 20.60 -13.44
C ARG A 269 10.56 19.91 -14.45
N ARG A 270 9.95 18.79 -14.06
CA ARG A 270 9.07 17.99 -14.92
C ARG A 270 7.60 18.41 -14.87
N THR A 271 7.17 19.17 -13.85
CA THR A 271 5.76 19.56 -13.65
C THR A 271 5.34 20.78 -14.50
N GLY A 272 6.09 21.10 -15.56
CA GLY A 272 5.81 22.24 -16.42
C GLY A 272 6.26 23.58 -15.83
N HIS A 273 5.66 24.66 -16.30
CA HIS A 273 6.00 26.05 -15.96
C HIS A 273 5.43 26.55 -14.62
N LEU A 274 4.99 25.65 -13.73
CA LEU A 274 4.40 26.07 -12.46
C LEU A 274 5.45 26.73 -11.55
N PRO A 275 5.13 27.87 -10.93
CA PRO A 275 6.07 28.53 -10.05
C PRO A 275 6.33 27.68 -8.78
N PRO A 276 7.56 27.67 -8.25
CA PRO A 276 7.84 27.02 -6.98
C PRO A 276 6.93 27.54 -5.87
N GLY A 277 6.38 26.64 -5.06
CA GLY A 277 5.42 26.96 -4.00
C GLY A 277 3.96 26.78 -4.41
N SER A 278 3.65 26.63 -5.72
CA SER A 278 2.29 26.28 -6.15
C SER A 278 1.89 24.90 -5.67
N TRP A 279 0.68 24.77 -5.16
CA TRP A 279 0.09 23.46 -4.87
C TRP A 279 -0.53 22.89 -6.14
N CYS A 280 -0.28 21.61 -6.39
CA CYS A 280 -0.88 20.90 -7.50
C CYS A 280 -1.31 19.50 -7.09
N ILE A 281 -2.19 18.94 -7.92
CA ILE A 281 -2.55 17.53 -7.88
C ILE A 281 -1.83 16.87 -9.05
N THR A 282 -1.25 15.71 -8.80
CA THR A 282 -0.69 14.86 -9.84
C THR A 282 -1.34 13.49 -9.84
N LEU A 283 -1.64 12.98 -11.03
CA LEU A 283 -2.16 11.64 -11.23
C LEU A 283 -1.23 10.87 -12.16
N SER A 284 -0.79 9.69 -11.74
CA SER A 284 0.13 8.83 -12.49
C SER A 284 -0.26 7.37 -12.32
N ILE A 285 0.25 6.52 -13.22
CA ILE A 285 0.22 5.06 -13.05
C ILE A 285 1.61 4.56 -12.70
N ARG A 286 1.68 3.51 -11.89
CA ARG A 286 2.93 2.93 -11.38
C ARG A 286 3.42 1.81 -12.28
N GLU A 287 4.56 1.25 -11.89
CA GLU A 287 5.19 0.10 -12.54
C GLU A 287 4.20 -1.05 -12.78
N ASN A 288 4.47 -1.85 -13.82
CA ASN A 288 3.65 -2.98 -14.27
C ASN A 288 2.22 -2.65 -14.73
N SER A 289 1.78 -1.39 -14.65
CA SER A 289 0.48 -0.99 -15.20
C SER A 289 0.53 -0.84 -16.73
N PRO A 290 -0.49 -1.32 -17.47
CA PRO A 290 -0.58 -1.08 -18.90
C PRO A 290 -0.87 0.41 -19.18
N PRO A 291 -0.24 1.00 -20.22
CA PRO A 291 -0.56 2.33 -20.70
C PRO A 291 -2.06 2.54 -20.90
N THR A 292 -2.54 3.75 -20.62
CA THR A 292 -3.97 4.05 -20.74
C THR A 292 -4.26 5.51 -21.01
N TRP A 293 -5.35 5.73 -21.72
CA TRP A 293 -6.03 7.02 -21.71
C TRP A 293 -6.86 7.14 -20.44
N ILE A 294 -7.03 8.37 -19.96
CA ILE A 294 -7.88 8.66 -18.82
C ILE A 294 -8.56 10.01 -19.02
N ASP A 295 -9.87 9.97 -18.83
CA ASP A 295 -10.75 11.11 -18.63
C ASP A 295 -11.18 11.07 -17.17
N SER A 296 -10.79 12.06 -16.37
CA SER A 296 -11.16 12.07 -14.95
C SER A 296 -11.40 13.45 -14.37
N ARG A 297 -12.06 13.49 -13.21
CA ARG A 297 -12.24 14.68 -12.37
C ARG A 297 -12.10 14.31 -10.90
N ILE A 298 -11.63 15.26 -10.11
CA ILE A 298 -11.52 15.13 -8.65
C ILE A 298 -12.50 16.11 -8.02
N LEU A 299 -13.26 15.59 -7.07
CA LEU A 299 -14.27 16.30 -6.31
C LEU A 299 -13.83 16.40 -4.85
N PHE A 300 -13.86 17.60 -4.28
CA PHE A 300 -13.69 17.83 -2.85
C PHE A 300 -15.01 18.39 -2.29
N PRO A 301 -15.84 17.57 -1.64
CA PRO A 301 -17.06 18.03 -0.99
C PRO A 301 -16.73 18.88 0.25
N ASP A 302 -17.64 19.78 0.63
CA ASP A 302 -17.51 20.50 1.90
C ASP A 302 -17.55 19.50 3.06
N ALA A 303 -16.65 19.65 4.04
CA ALA A 303 -16.49 18.64 5.08
C ALA A 303 -17.70 18.54 6.03
N SER A 304 -18.55 19.58 6.03
CA SER A 304 -19.82 19.62 6.76
C SER A 304 -20.79 18.51 6.32
N PHE A 305 -20.67 17.97 5.10
CA PHE A 305 -21.59 16.95 4.58
C PHE A 305 -21.31 15.52 5.07
N ASN A 306 -20.12 15.25 5.61
CA ASN A 306 -19.72 13.88 5.94
C ASN A 306 -20.28 13.38 7.29
N GLY A 307 -21.11 14.17 7.98
CA GLY A 307 -21.50 13.91 9.36
C GLY A 307 -22.77 13.09 9.61
N GLU A 308 -23.74 13.00 8.68
CA GLU A 308 -25.11 12.68 9.11
C GLU A 308 -25.88 11.52 8.43
N ASP A 309 -25.50 10.99 7.25
CA ASP A 309 -26.45 10.15 6.48
C ASP A 309 -25.94 8.76 6.05
N ALA A 310 -25.55 7.90 6.99
CA ALA A 310 -25.24 6.50 6.67
C ALA A 310 -26.12 5.44 7.35
N GLY A 311 -27.15 5.77 8.15
CA GLY A 311 -28.03 4.68 8.60
C GLY A 311 -29.04 4.87 9.71
N SER A 312 -29.43 6.09 10.09
CA SER A 312 -30.56 6.23 11.02
C SER A 312 -31.78 6.79 10.28
N PRO A 313 -32.82 5.96 10.01
CA PRO A 313 -34.11 6.48 9.58
C PRO A 313 -34.71 7.23 10.78
N ARG A 314 -34.37 8.52 10.89
CA ARG A 314 -34.80 9.35 11.99
C ARG A 314 -36.21 9.83 11.70
N GLU A 315 -37.16 9.30 12.47
CA GLU A 315 -38.58 9.64 12.46
C GLU A 315 -38.77 11.16 12.42
N GLU A 316 -39.76 11.57 11.61
CA GLU A 316 -40.19 12.94 11.32
C GLU A 316 -40.68 13.67 12.58
N SER A 317 -39.78 14.02 13.50
CA SER A 317 -40.14 14.90 14.62
C SER A 317 -39.94 16.36 14.23
N SER A 318 -41.07 17.04 14.09
CA SER A 318 -41.28 18.43 13.69
C SER A 318 -40.36 19.46 14.39
N TYR A 319 -39.53 20.15 13.61
CA TYR A 319 -38.83 21.37 14.03
C TYR A 319 -39.43 22.59 13.30
N MET A 320 -40.31 23.34 13.99
CA MET A 320 -40.98 24.52 13.43
C MET A 320 -40.26 25.86 13.69
N PHE A 321 -39.04 25.89 14.25
CA PHE A 321 -38.37 27.16 14.55
C PHE A 321 -36.85 27.10 14.30
N SER A 322 -36.45 27.38 13.06
CA SER A 322 -35.10 27.86 12.72
C SER A 322 -35.22 28.88 11.61
N GLY A 323 -35.06 30.15 11.97
CA GLY A 323 -35.33 31.31 11.12
C GLY A 323 -34.23 31.56 10.08
N ILE A 324 -34.64 31.58 8.81
CA ILE A 324 -34.36 32.57 7.73
C ILE A 324 -32.90 32.86 7.33
N MET A 325 -31.86 32.48 8.08
CA MET A 325 -30.48 32.45 7.54
C MET A 325 -30.18 31.06 7.02
N GLY A 326 -30.76 30.74 5.86
CA GLY A 326 -30.62 29.45 5.21
C GLY A 326 -29.15 29.06 5.05
N ASP A 327 -28.81 27.90 5.58
CA ASP A 327 -27.48 27.33 5.54
C ASP A 327 -27.11 27.02 4.09
N ARG A 328 -26.44 27.97 3.44
CA ARG A 328 -26.07 27.84 2.02
C ARG A 328 -24.91 26.85 1.93
N LYS A 329 -25.26 25.63 1.58
CA LYS A 329 -24.33 24.56 1.19
C LYS A 329 -23.22 25.11 0.30
N LYS A 330 -21.96 25.00 0.75
CA LYS A 330 -20.82 25.41 -0.07
C LYS A 330 -20.69 24.47 -1.27
N PRO A 331 -20.34 25.01 -2.46
CA PRO A 331 -20.22 24.20 -3.66
C PRO A 331 -19.01 23.25 -3.58
N THR A 332 -19.15 22.04 -4.09
CA THR A 332 -18.05 21.08 -4.25
C THR A 332 -16.96 21.65 -5.16
N ILE A 333 -15.68 21.54 -4.76
CA ILE A 333 -14.56 21.87 -5.65
C ILE A 333 -14.44 20.75 -6.67
N SER A 334 -14.49 21.08 -7.96
CA SER A 334 -14.32 20.11 -9.05
C SER A 334 -13.11 20.49 -9.90
N LEU A 335 -12.11 19.61 -9.97
CA LEU A 335 -10.92 19.78 -10.81
C LEU A 335 -10.92 18.73 -11.92
N ARG A 336 -10.76 19.18 -13.17
CA ARG A 336 -10.58 18.29 -14.31
C ARG A 336 -9.16 17.75 -14.33
N VAL A 337 -9.00 16.42 -14.38
CA VAL A 337 -7.71 15.73 -14.45
C VAL A 337 -7.71 14.86 -15.69
N GLN A 338 -7.17 15.39 -16.78
CA GLN A 338 -7.22 14.76 -18.09
C GLN A 338 -5.83 14.73 -18.72
N SER A 339 -5.54 13.66 -19.46
CA SER A 339 -4.30 13.50 -20.21
C SER A 339 -4.55 13.71 -21.70
N ASP A 340 -3.74 14.54 -22.36
CA ASP A 340 -3.79 14.72 -23.82
C ASP A 340 -3.11 13.56 -24.58
N SER A 341 -2.43 12.68 -23.83
CA SER A 341 -1.73 11.52 -24.36
C SER A 341 -1.95 10.28 -23.50
N GLU A 342 -1.51 9.13 -23.97
CA GLU A 342 -1.55 7.90 -23.19
C GLU A 342 -0.64 8.03 -21.95
N LEU A 343 -1.22 7.83 -20.77
CA LEU A 343 -0.52 7.78 -19.50
C LEU A 343 0.22 6.45 -19.39
N CYS A 344 1.53 6.47 -19.09
CA CYS A 344 2.35 5.27 -18.92
C CYS A 344 3.19 5.32 -17.64
N SER A 345 3.68 4.16 -17.17
CA SER A 345 4.69 4.14 -16.10
C SER A 345 5.97 4.85 -16.56
N ILE A 346 6.74 5.36 -15.61
CA ILE A 346 8.05 6.00 -15.85
C ILE A 346 9.02 5.08 -16.58
N ASP A 347 8.97 3.77 -16.35
CA ASP A 347 9.88 2.79 -16.96
C ASP A 347 9.55 2.53 -18.43
N GLN A 348 8.33 2.83 -18.87
CA GLN A 348 7.86 2.59 -20.23
C GLN A 348 8.05 3.81 -21.15
N ARG A 349 8.81 4.82 -20.72
CA ARG A 349 8.96 6.12 -21.39
C ARG A 349 9.84 6.09 -22.65
N HIS A 350 10.02 4.94 -23.28
CA HIS A 350 10.80 4.84 -24.52
C HIS A 350 10.17 5.60 -25.69
N ASN A 351 8.87 5.92 -25.63
CA ASN A 351 8.19 6.72 -26.63
C ASN A 351 8.00 8.17 -26.15
N HIS A 352 8.47 9.13 -26.94
CA HIS A 352 8.35 10.57 -26.66
C HIS A 352 6.91 11.08 -26.59
N HIS A 353 5.94 10.32 -27.11
CA HIS A 353 4.53 10.70 -27.16
C HIS A 353 3.73 10.30 -25.92
N ARG A 354 4.37 9.71 -24.91
CA ARG A 354 3.69 9.25 -23.69
C ARG A 354 3.93 10.20 -22.52
N GLN A 355 2.87 10.42 -21.76
CA GLN A 355 2.90 11.19 -20.54
C GLN A 355 3.04 10.25 -19.35
N THR A 356 3.90 10.58 -18.39
CA THR A 356 4.09 9.75 -17.18
C THR A 356 3.22 10.19 -16.01
N GLN A 357 2.71 11.43 -16.07
CA GLN A 357 1.87 12.01 -15.03
C GLN A 357 1.05 13.19 -15.59
N ILE A 358 -0.17 13.35 -15.09
CA ILE A 358 -1.00 14.55 -15.27
C ILE A 358 -0.71 15.49 -14.09
N VAL A 359 -0.63 16.80 -14.35
CA VAL A 359 -0.39 17.81 -13.30
C VAL A 359 -1.47 18.89 -13.42
N VAL A 360 -2.24 19.10 -12.36
CA VAL A 360 -3.32 20.07 -12.30
C VAL A 360 -3.06 21.06 -11.16
N PRO A 361 -2.81 22.34 -11.45
CA PRO A 361 -2.62 23.37 -10.42
C PRO A 361 -3.90 23.58 -9.62
N LEU A 362 -3.82 23.71 -8.29
CA LEU A 362 -5.01 23.97 -7.48
C LEU A 362 -5.59 25.38 -7.70
N ASP A 363 -4.75 26.34 -8.10
CA ASP A 363 -5.16 27.71 -8.43
C ASP A 363 -5.89 27.82 -9.79
N SER A 364 -5.94 26.75 -10.58
CA SER A 364 -6.75 26.69 -11.81
C SER A 364 -8.25 26.75 -11.55
N VAL A 365 -8.69 26.46 -10.32
CA VAL A 365 -10.10 26.52 -9.90
C VAL A 365 -10.22 27.53 -8.76
N HIS A 366 -11.21 28.43 -8.84
CA HIS A 366 -11.37 29.55 -7.90
C HIS A 366 -11.38 29.11 -6.42
N LEU A 367 -11.94 27.94 -6.12
CA LEU A 367 -12.03 27.40 -4.77
C LEU A 367 -10.88 26.43 -4.42
N GLY A 368 -10.05 26.01 -5.39
CA GLY A 368 -8.99 25.04 -5.13
C GLY A 368 -7.87 25.58 -4.23
N SER A 369 -7.59 26.89 -4.29
CA SER A 369 -6.64 27.56 -3.40
C SER A 369 -7.08 27.54 -1.93
N SER A 370 -8.37 27.37 -1.64
CA SER A 370 -8.85 27.35 -0.25
C SER A 370 -8.28 26.18 0.54
N LEU A 371 -7.94 25.06 -0.12
CA LEU A 371 -7.32 23.89 0.51
C LEU A 371 -5.97 24.20 1.17
N GLN A 372 -5.28 25.26 0.73
CA GLN A 372 -3.98 25.68 1.27
C GLN A 372 -4.10 26.40 2.62
N HIS A 373 -5.28 26.93 2.95
CA HIS A 373 -5.49 27.78 4.12
C HIS A 373 -5.97 26.98 5.32
N SER A 374 -5.35 27.22 6.48
CA SER A 374 -5.87 26.71 7.76
C SER A 374 -7.31 27.18 7.97
N GLY A 375 -8.20 26.27 8.37
CA GLY A 375 -9.64 26.58 8.56
C GLY A 375 -10.48 26.53 7.27
N SER A 376 -9.95 26.00 6.17
CA SER A 376 -10.75 25.63 5.00
C SER A 376 -11.89 24.71 5.40
N SER A 377 -13.11 24.98 4.94
CA SER A 377 -14.26 24.13 5.27
C SER A 377 -14.29 22.79 4.54
N TYR A 378 -13.44 22.62 3.53
CA TYR A 378 -13.22 21.34 2.87
C TYR A 378 -12.28 20.41 3.67
N ILE A 379 -11.70 20.91 4.77
CA ILE A 379 -10.92 20.11 5.72
C ILE A 379 -11.82 19.82 6.91
N GLY A 380 -11.96 18.54 7.26
CA GLY A 380 -12.75 18.10 8.40
C GLY A 380 -12.24 18.67 9.72
N ALA A 381 -13.11 18.68 10.74
CA ALA A 381 -12.73 19.08 12.10
C ALA A 381 -11.61 18.20 12.69
N ASP A 382 -11.45 16.99 12.15
CA ASP A 382 -10.39 16.02 12.44
C ASP A 382 -9.10 16.25 11.61
N GLU A 383 -8.99 17.40 10.93
CA GLU A 383 -7.90 17.77 10.03
C GLU A 383 -7.74 16.85 8.80
N SER A 384 -8.77 16.06 8.46
CA SER A 384 -8.74 15.19 7.29
C SER A 384 -9.23 15.90 6.02
N LEU A 385 -8.61 15.59 4.88
CA LEU A 385 -9.13 15.94 3.56
C LEU A 385 -9.84 14.73 2.98
N SER A 386 -11.10 14.87 2.60
CA SER A 386 -11.85 13.84 1.88
C SER A 386 -12.04 14.25 0.43
N GLY A 387 -11.95 13.30 -0.50
CA GLY A 387 -12.17 13.56 -1.92
C GLY A 387 -12.66 12.33 -2.68
N ARG A 388 -13.20 12.58 -3.88
CA ARG A 388 -13.66 11.55 -4.81
C ARG A 388 -13.02 11.77 -6.18
N LEU A 389 -12.25 10.81 -6.67
CA LEU A 389 -11.80 10.76 -8.06
C LEU A 389 -12.83 9.97 -8.87
N GLU A 390 -13.36 10.56 -9.93
CA GLU A 390 -14.21 9.88 -10.90
C GLU A 390 -13.46 9.81 -12.23
N ALA A 391 -13.32 8.61 -12.78
CA ALA A 391 -12.47 8.37 -13.93
C ALA A 391 -13.09 7.36 -14.91
N ARG A 392 -12.75 7.52 -16.19
CA ARG A 392 -13.05 6.58 -17.27
C ARG A 392 -11.80 6.35 -18.12
N LEU A 393 -11.48 5.09 -18.40
CA LEU A 393 -10.35 4.69 -19.23
C LEU A 393 -10.64 4.82 -20.73
N THR A 394 -10.89 6.05 -21.17
CA THR A 394 -11.21 6.38 -22.56
C THR A 394 -10.32 7.50 -23.07
N LYS A 395 -10.05 7.50 -24.38
CA LYS A 395 -9.46 8.67 -25.03
C LYS A 395 -10.39 9.87 -24.79
N PRO A 396 -9.87 11.00 -24.28
CA PRO A 396 -10.74 12.15 -24.09
C PRO A 396 -11.34 12.56 -25.42
N GLN A 397 -12.67 12.64 -25.46
CA GLN A 397 -13.34 13.18 -26.63
C GLN A 397 -13.08 14.69 -26.65
N ALA A 398 -12.72 15.23 -27.81
CA ALA A 398 -12.64 16.69 -27.98
C ALA A 398 -13.96 17.27 -27.50
N GLU A 399 -13.88 18.15 -26.48
CA GLU A 399 -15.00 18.67 -25.68
C GLU A 399 -16.34 18.59 -26.42
N CYS A 400 -17.15 17.59 -26.10
CA CYS A 400 -18.58 17.76 -26.26
C CYS A 400 -18.97 18.68 -25.11
N ILE A 401 -18.86 20.00 -25.33
CA ILE A 401 -19.39 21.02 -24.43
C ILE A 401 -20.89 20.70 -24.34
N ILE A 402 -21.31 20.08 -23.25
CA ILE A 402 -22.72 19.98 -22.92
C ILE A 402 -23.11 21.42 -22.54
N CYS A 403 -23.65 22.14 -23.53
CA CYS A 403 -24.18 23.49 -23.39
C CYS A 403 -25.40 23.52 -22.47
#